data_AF-A0A834FC50-F1
#
_entry.id   AF-A0A834FC50-F1
#
_cell.length_a   1.000
_cell.length_b   1.000
_cell.length_c   1.000
_cell.angle_alpha   90.00
_cell.angle_beta   90.00
_cell.angle_gamma   90.00
#
_symmetry.space_group_name_H-M   'P 1'
#
loop_
_entity.id
_entity.type
_entity.pdbx_description
1 polymer ?
#
loop_
_entity_poly.entity_id
_entity_poly.type
_entity_poly.pdbx_seq_one_letter_code
_entity_poly.pdbx_strand_id
1 'polypeptide(L)'
;MASSVCSCTALFEHEKPHTSIFLSSDVFVDLWKTLGNSLGSGKAMIKICSANGLQSFLSLALYVFTLDPYSCVPLFIQNESKCVHTLGRLLGPDSLDLFTKDPPGRSEKELSCNSLTTLSCHLLCFPFALDLPPLSMSSVLQVYDSCGITSSLLQVVQTLPLTLLELPLSLLSRLLICDPERSLPHLRDSSSGLFSPPREMQSASCGRQTALTRTPTSLLSELLQVDGLWDAAVELLTVLSQIARFSPRFSVPLLHVEVSVLEQGLTHPYDQIRVATCRFLGHLDPFVSLVTDTLPPDLFRVMIDCLRDPYMPVRRSACRAVGNWLGPHRRKNGVENLHIFCR
;
A
#
# COMPACT_ATOMS: atom_id res chain seq x y z
N MET A 1 -11.02 16.18 -8.09
CA MET A 1 -11.90 15.35 -8.95
C MET A 1 -11.49 13.92 -8.69
N ALA A 2 -11.88 13.38 -7.53
CA ALA A 2 -13.20 12.86 -7.17
C ALA A 2 -13.36 11.41 -7.61
N SER A 3 -13.41 10.53 -6.60
CA SER A 3 -14.10 9.23 -6.55
C SER A 3 -13.67 8.12 -7.50
N SER A 4 -13.16 7.03 -6.89
CA SER A 4 -12.99 5.66 -7.37
C SER A 4 -11.63 5.21 -6.82
N VAL A 5 -11.50 4.70 -5.59
CA VAL A 5 -11.94 3.37 -5.19
C VAL A 5 -12.35 3.38 -3.70
N CYS A 6 -13.64 3.57 -3.47
CA CYS A 6 -14.34 3.03 -2.31
C CYS A 6 -15.84 3.06 -2.64
N SER A 7 -16.25 2.28 -3.65
CA SER A 7 -17.66 1.97 -3.83
C SER A 7 -18.05 0.89 -2.82
N CYS A 8 -18.08 1.25 -1.53
CA CYS A 8 -19.07 0.67 -0.64
C CYS A 8 -20.40 1.29 -1.06
N THR A 9 -21.09 0.67 -2.01
CA THR A 9 -22.48 1.03 -2.34
C THR A 9 -23.35 0.74 -1.11
N ALA A 10 -23.50 1.76 -0.26
CA ALA A 10 -24.50 1.82 0.78
C ALA A 10 -25.87 2.00 0.11
N LEU A 11 -26.51 0.88 -0.23
CA LEU A 11 -27.96 0.82 -0.32
C LEU A 11 -28.46 0.50 1.08
N PHE A 12 -29.19 1.41 1.73
CA PHE A 12 -30.47 1.10 2.37
C PHE A 12 -31.12 2.39 2.88
N GLU A 13 -32.26 2.72 2.26
CA GLU A 13 -33.26 3.62 2.82
C GLU A 13 -33.87 2.99 4.08
N HIS A 14 -34.01 3.83 5.11
CA HIS A 14 -34.96 3.77 6.22
C HIS A 14 -35.68 2.43 6.53
N GLU A 15 -35.28 1.75 7.62
CA GLU A 15 -36.20 1.37 8.72
C GLU A 15 -35.49 0.79 9.98
N LYS A 16 -35.48 1.60 11.05
CA LYS A 16 -35.80 1.29 12.47
C LYS A 16 -34.90 0.40 13.37
N PRO A 17 -35.00 0.56 14.72
CA PRO A 17 -33.86 0.71 15.63
C PRO A 17 -33.70 -0.49 16.58
N HIS A 18 -33.25 -1.64 16.07
CA HIS A 18 -33.15 -2.85 16.90
C HIS A 18 -31.76 -3.52 16.93
N THR A 19 -30.74 -2.92 16.32
CA THR A 19 -29.37 -3.47 16.27
C THR A 19 -28.40 -2.88 17.29
N SER A 20 -28.82 -1.91 18.12
CA SER A 20 -27.96 -1.23 19.11
C SER A 20 -27.53 -2.09 20.32
N ILE A 21 -27.83 -3.40 20.30
CA ILE A 21 -27.51 -4.34 21.39
C ILE A 21 -26.24 -5.15 21.07
N PHE A 22 -25.73 -5.15 19.83
CA PHE A 22 -24.97 -6.31 19.37
C PHE A 22 -23.59 -6.52 20.01
N LEU A 23 -22.96 -5.49 20.58
CA LEU A 23 -21.85 -5.59 21.54
C LEU A 23 -21.87 -4.27 22.32
N SER A 24 -21.94 -4.29 23.66
CA SER A 24 -21.59 -3.06 24.38
C SER A 24 -20.17 -2.67 23.98
N SER A 25 -19.94 -1.38 23.72
CA SER A 25 -18.62 -0.86 23.29
C SER A 25 -17.48 -1.43 24.14
N ASP A 26 -17.74 -1.59 25.44
CA ASP A 26 -16.81 -2.17 26.42
C ASP A 26 -16.47 -3.65 26.14
N VAL A 27 -17.46 -4.50 25.82
CA VAL A 27 -17.21 -5.92 25.52
C VAL A 27 -16.40 -6.06 24.23
N PHE A 28 -16.67 -5.25 23.21
CA PHE A 28 -15.90 -5.29 21.97
C PHE A 28 -14.45 -4.85 22.17
N VAL A 29 -14.24 -3.77 22.95
CA VAL A 29 -12.90 -3.31 23.34
C VAL A 29 -12.17 -4.39 24.14
N ASP A 30 -12.85 -5.06 25.08
CA ASP A 30 -12.26 -6.11 25.90
C ASP A 30 -11.92 -7.38 25.10
N LEU A 31 -12.70 -7.69 24.04
CA LEU A 31 -12.34 -8.75 23.09
C LEU A 31 -11.02 -8.42 22.36
N TRP A 32 -10.86 -7.18 21.87
CA TRP A 32 -9.61 -6.74 21.25
C TRP A 32 -8.43 -6.80 22.21
N LYS A 33 -8.61 -6.41 23.48
CA LYS A 33 -7.57 -6.53 24.51
C LYS A 33 -7.21 -7.99 24.77
N THR A 34 -8.21 -8.85 24.93
CA THR A 34 -8.01 -10.28 25.20
C THR A 34 -7.23 -10.94 24.08
N LEU A 35 -7.62 -10.65 22.83
CA LEU A 35 -6.95 -11.17 21.64
C LEU A 35 -5.53 -10.60 21.52
N GLY A 36 -5.35 -9.30 21.75
CA GLY A 36 -4.05 -8.64 21.75
C GLY A 36 -3.06 -9.23 22.76
N ASN A 37 -3.52 -9.45 23.99
CA ASN A 37 -2.74 -10.06 25.07
C ASN A 37 -2.40 -11.52 24.76
N SER A 38 -3.37 -12.27 24.23
CA SER A 38 -3.17 -13.69 23.86
C SER A 38 -2.09 -13.86 22.80
N LEU A 39 -2.07 -13.01 21.77
CA LEU A 39 -1.02 -13.06 20.75
C LEU A 39 0.33 -12.51 21.26
N GLY A 40 0.36 -11.70 22.33
CA GLY A 40 1.57 -10.99 22.80
C GLY A 40 2.45 -11.75 23.77
N SER A 41 1.92 -12.78 24.43
CA SER A 41 2.62 -13.45 25.53
C SER A 41 3.76 -14.39 25.08
N GLY A 42 3.90 -14.73 23.79
CA GLY A 42 4.99 -15.57 23.24
C GLY A 42 5.11 -17.00 23.78
N LYS A 43 4.53 -17.32 24.94
CA LYS A 43 4.69 -18.58 25.68
C LYS A 43 3.39 -19.21 26.17
N ALA A 44 2.23 -18.57 26.00
CA ALA A 44 0.96 -19.14 26.46
C ALA A 44 -0.17 -19.02 25.42
N MET A 45 -0.52 -20.19 24.88
CA MET A 45 -1.84 -20.62 24.41
C MET A 45 -2.32 -20.26 23.00
N ILE A 46 -1.90 -21.13 22.07
CA ILE A 46 -2.63 -21.62 20.86
C ILE A 46 -4.03 -22.22 21.21
N LYS A 47 -4.59 -21.96 22.40
CA LYS A 47 -5.82 -22.60 22.90
C LYS A 47 -7.06 -21.72 22.84
N ILE A 48 -6.95 -20.42 22.57
CA ILE A 48 -8.09 -19.49 22.68
C ILE A 48 -8.69 -19.11 21.32
N CYS A 49 -7.91 -19.07 20.23
CA CYS A 49 -8.43 -18.72 18.91
C CYS A 49 -7.86 -19.62 17.83
N SER A 50 -8.72 -20.43 17.19
CA SER A 50 -8.42 -21.07 15.90
C SER A 50 -8.34 -20.01 14.80
N ALA A 51 -7.71 -20.33 13.66
CA ALA A 51 -7.67 -19.43 12.49
C ALA A 51 -9.09 -19.01 12.07
N ASN A 52 -10.03 -19.95 12.08
CA ASN A 52 -11.44 -19.70 11.76
C ASN A 52 -12.14 -18.80 12.79
N GLY A 53 -11.82 -18.96 14.07
CA GLY A 53 -12.35 -18.10 15.13
C GLY A 53 -11.85 -16.65 14.98
N LEU A 54 -10.57 -16.49 14.66
CA LEU A 54 -9.98 -15.19 14.38
C LEU A 54 -10.56 -14.55 13.12
N GLN A 55 -10.72 -15.32 12.03
CA GLN A 55 -11.35 -14.83 10.81
C GLN A 55 -12.80 -14.39 11.05
N SER A 56 -13.56 -15.18 11.82
CA SER A 56 -14.94 -14.84 12.20
C SER A 56 -14.99 -13.56 13.03
N PHE A 57 -14.06 -13.40 13.97
CA PHE A 57 -13.94 -12.19 14.77
C PHE A 57 -13.61 -10.95 13.91
N LEU A 58 -12.63 -11.04 13.01
CA LEU A 58 -12.29 -9.92 12.12
C LEU A 58 -13.43 -9.59 11.15
N SER A 59 -14.16 -10.60 10.68
CA SER A 59 -15.35 -10.40 9.83
C SER A 59 -16.47 -9.69 10.60
N LEU A 60 -16.69 -10.06 11.86
CA LEU A 60 -17.62 -9.37 12.75
C LEU A 60 -17.17 -7.93 13.03
N ALA A 61 -15.89 -7.71 13.30
CA ALA A 61 -15.33 -6.38 13.50
C ALA A 61 -15.54 -5.50 12.25
N LEU A 62 -15.28 -6.06 11.08
CA LEU A 62 -15.50 -5.39 9.80
C LEU A 62 -16.97 -5.00 9.64
N TYR A 63 -17.89 -5.92 9.93
CA TYR A 63 -19.33 -5.66 9.89
C TYR A 63 -19.73 -4.54 10.87
N VAL A 64 -19.26 -4.58 12.12
CA VAL A 64 -19.53 -3.53 13.11
C VAL A 64 -19.03 -2.17 12.63
N PHE A 65 -17.81 -2.10 12.09
CA PHE A 65 -17.26 -0.85 11.56
C PHE A 65 -18.03 -0.36 10.33
N THR A 66 -18.57 -1.25 9.49
CA THR A 66 -19.44 -0.80 8.38
C THR A 66 -20.78 -0.24 8.85
N LEU A 67 -21.32 -0.71 9.97
CA LEU A 67 -22.57 -0.21 10.54
C LEU A 67 -22.40 1.12 11.29
N ASP A 68 -21.34 1.24 12.08
CA ASP A 68 -20.97 2.46 12.79
C ASP A 68 -19.47 2.74 12.59
N PRO A 69 -19.10 3.45 11.51
CA PRO A 69 -17.70 3.68 11.17
C PRO A 69 -16.93 4.50 12.20
N TYR A 70 -17.60 5.37 12.96
CA TYR A 70 -16.95 6.18 13.99
C TYR A 70 -16.66 5.40 15.27
N SER A 71 -17.34 4.26 15.49
CA SER A 71 -17.07 3.36 16.62
C SER A 71 -15.64 2.81 16.64
N CYS A 72 -14.97 2.73 15.48
CA CYS A 72 -13.60 2.26 15.41
C CYS A 72 -12.61 3.30 15.93
N VAL A 73 -12.91 4.59 15.82
CA VAL A 73 -11.94 5.69 16.04
C VAL A 73 -11.22 5.60 17.40
N PRO A 74 -11.89 5.34 18.54
CA PRO A 74 -11.20 5.17 19.82
C PRO A 74 -10.18 4.03 19.82
N LEU A 75 -10.43 2.96 19.06
CA LEU A 75 -9.50 1.83 18.94
C LEU A 75 -8.24 2.18 18.13
N PHE A 76 -8.28 3.24 17.31
CA PHE A 76 -7.17 3.59 16.41
C PHE A 76 -6.35 4.78 16.92
N ILE A 77 -6.88 5.57 17.87
CA ILE A 77 -6.20 6.75 18.44
C ILE A 77 -5.50 6.43 19.77
N GLN A 78 -5.93 5.40 20.49
CA GLN A 78 -5.31 5.03 21.77
C GLN A 78 -3.84 4.61 21.57
N ASN A 79 -2.94 5.28 22.28
CA ASN A 79 -1.55 4.84 22.41
C ASN A 79 -1.53 3.40 22.93
N GLU A 80 -0.69 2.56 22.32
CA GLU A 80 -0.64 1.11 22.58
C GLU A 80 -1.93 0.34 22.28
N SER A 81 -2.68 0.79 21.28
CA SER A 81 -3.88 0.09 20.80
C SER A 81 -3.62 -1.40 20.56
N LYS A 82 -4.26 -2.24 21.38
CA LYS A 82 -4.24 -3.69 21.19
C LYS A 82 -4.91 -4.12 19.89
N CYS A 83 -5.85 -3.32 19.37
CA CYS A 83 -6.49 -3.53 18.08
C CYS A 83 -5.46 -3.40 16.96
N VAL A 84 -4.83 -2.23 16.81
CA VAL A 84 -3.86 -1.98 15.73
C VAL A 84 -2.63 -2.88 15.87
N HIS A 85 -2.15 -3.11 17.10
CA HIS A 85 -1.04 -4.03 17.33
C HIS A 85 -1.36 -5.48 16.93
N THR A 86 -2.60 -5.93 17.16
CA THR A 86 -3.05 -7.23 16.68
C THR A 86 -3.06 -7.27 15.16
N LEU A 87 -3.70 -6.30 14.52
CA LEU A 87 -3.79 -6.22 13.07
C LEU A 87 -2.39 -6.21 12.44
N GLY A 88 -1.45 -5.44 12.98
CA GLY A 88 -0.06 -5.41 12.53
C GLY A 88 0.63 -6.78 12.61
N ARG A 89 0.43 -7.53 13.70
CA ARG A 89 0.99 -8.90 13.80
C ARG A 89 0.35 -9.88 12.82
N LEU A 90 -0.92 -9.71 12.50
CA LEU A 90 -1.60 -10.54 11.49
C LEU A 90 -1.14 -10.24 10.07
N LEU A 91 -0.62 -9.03 9.83
CA LEU A 91 0.09 -8.69 8.59
C LEU A 91 1.54 -9.21 8.59
N GLY A 92 2.15 -9.36 9.76
CA GLY A 92 3.53 -9.79 9.91
C GLY A 92 3.79 -11.27 9.56
N PRO A 93 5.07 -11.67 9.43
CA PRO A 93 5.47 -13.02 9.03
C PRO A 93 5.19 -14.05 10.12
N ASP A 94 5.18 -13.60 11.38
CA ASP A 94 4.85 -14.39 12.56
C ASP A 94 3.42 -14.96 12.50
N SER A 95 2.52 -14.36 11.70
CA SER A 95 1.14 -14.85 11.51
C SER A 95 1.09 -16.27 10.97
N LEU A 96 2.04 -16.67 10.11
CA LEU A 96 2.11 -18.02 9.55
C LEU A 96 2.50 -19.04 10.61
N ASP A 97 3.42 -18.63 11.50
CA ASP A 97 3.95 -19.44 12.59
C ASP A 97 2.91 -19.68 13.70
N LEU A 98 1.98 -18.74 13.91
CA LEU A 98 0.88 -18.88 14.88
C LEU A 98 0.02 -20.13 14.65
N PHE A 99 -0.07 -20.61 13.41
CA PHE A 99 -0.92 -21.73 13.01
C PHE A 99 -0.10 -22.95 12.50
N THR A 100 1.21 -23.04 12.76
CA THR A 100 2.08 -24.16 12.30
C THR A 100 1.94 -25.46 13.07
N LYS A 101 1.13 -25.52 14.13
CA LYS A 101 0.99 -26.72 14.96
C LYS A 101 -0.08 -27.72 14.50
N ASP A 102 -0.88 -27.39 13.50
CA ASP A 102 -1.90 -28.29 12.98
C ASP A 102 -1.36 -29.22 11.87
N PRO A 103 -1.84 -30.48 11.79
CA PRO A 103 -1.36 -31.48 10.84
C PRO A 103 -1.54 -31.01 9.37
N PRO A 104 -0.76 -31.58 8.42
CA PRO A 104 -0.54 -30.98 7.11
C PRO A 104 -1.77 -31.06 6.19
N GLY A 105 -2.66 -30.07 6.29
CA GLY A 105 -3.64 -29.68 5.26
C GLY A 105 -3.21 -28.38 4.61
N ARG A 106 -2.26 -28.43 3.68
CA ARG A 106 -1.61 -27.22 3.10
C ARG A 106 -2.58 -26.21 2.46
N SER A 107 -3.75 -26.63 1.98
CA SER A 107 -4.66 -25.75 1.24
C SER A 107 -5.55 -24.86 2.12
N GLU A 108 -6.06 -25.37 3.24
CA GLU A 108 -6.96 -24.57 4.11
C GLU A 108 -6.18 -23.51 4.90
N LYS A 109 -4.95 -23.85 5.30
CA LYS A 109 -4.10 -22.95 6.07
C LYS A 109 -3.71 -21.69 5.30
N GLU A 110 -3.30 -21.83 4.04
CA GLU A 110 -2.90 -20.71 3.19
C GLU A 110 -4.07 -19.76 2.88
N LEU A 111 -5.25 -20.32 2.60
CA LEU A 111 -6.50 -19.56 2.42
C LEU A 111 -6.88 -18.77 3.67
N SER A 112 -6.69 -19.37 4.86
CA SER A 112 -6.97 -18.69 6.13
C SER A 112 -6.02 -17.51 6.38
N CYS A 113 -4.72 -17.65 6.10
CA CYS A 113 -3.75 -16.57 6.28
C CYS A 113 -4.01 -15.40 5.31
N ASN A 114 -4.25 -15.68 4.02
CA ASN A 114 -4.59 -14.64 3.05
C ASN A 114 -5.88 -13.89 3.43
N SER A 115 -6.87 -14.61 3.96
CA SER A 115 -8.13 -14.02 4.45
C SER A 115 -7.90 -13.12 5.68
N LEU A 116 -7.08 -13.55 6.63
CA LEU A 116 -6.73 -12.77 7.82
C LEU A 116 -5.96 -11.50 7.45
N THR A 117 -5.00 -11.59 6.54
CA THR A 117 -4.25 -10.45 6.02
C THR A 117 -5.19 -9.47 5.30
N THR A 118 -6.07 -9.97 4.44
CA THR A 118 -7.04 -9.14 3.70
C THR A 118 -8.01 -8.42 4.64
N LEU A 119 -8.60 -9.13 5.60
CA LEU A 119 -9.48 -8.52 6.62
C LEU A 119 -8.73 -7.49 7.47
N SER A 120 -7.47 -7.77 7.81
CA SER A 120 -6.64 -6.82 8.56
C SER A 120 -6.40 -5.54 7.78
N CYS A 121 -6.06 -5.65 6.49
CA CYS A 121 -5.94 -4.49 5.60
C CYS A 121 -7.25 -3.70 5.49
N HIS A 122 -8.41 -4.37 5.40
CA HIS A 122 -9.71 -3.69 5.35
C HIS A 122 -9.99 -2.88 6.61
N LEU A 123 -9.77 -3.49 7.79
CA LEU A 123 -9.94 -2.83 9.07
C LEU A 123 -9.00 -1.63 9.22
N LEU A 124 -7.75 -1.76 8.78
CA LEU A 124 -6.76 -0.67 8.79
C LEU A 124 -7.07 0.45 7.78
N CYS A 125 -7.95 0.22 6.81
CA CYS A 125 -8.39 1.26 5.86
C CYS A 125 -9.46 2.19 6.44
N PHE A 126 -10.17 1.80 7.51
CA PHE A 126 -11.31 2.56 8.03
C PHE A 126 -10.98 4.01 8.37
N PRO A 127 -9.93 4.32 9.15
CA PRO A 127 -9.64 5.71 9.51
C PRO A 127 -9.50 6.65 8.31
N PHE A 128 -9.04 6.15 7.15
CA PHE A 128 -8.88 6.93 5.93
C PHE A 128 -10.18 7.17 5.16
N ALA A 129 -11.22 6.39 5.44
CA ALA A 129 -12.55 6.60 4.88
C ALA A 129 -13.40 7.58 5.71
N LEU A 130 -12.90 7.98 6.88
CA LEU A 130 -13.60 8.87 7.81
C LEU A 130 -13.08 10.30 7.69
N ASP A 131 -13.99 11.26 7.82
CA ASP A 131 -13.63 12.68 7.97
C ASP A 131 -13.20 12.95 9.42
N LEU A 132 -11.96 12.54 9.75
CA LEU A 132 -11.38 12.75 11.07
C LEU A 132 -10.72 14.12 11.21
N PRO A 133 -10.77 14.76 12.40
CA PRO A 133 -9.96 15.94 12.68
C PRO A 133 -8.47 15.67 12.46
N PRO A 134 -7.66 16.66 12.03
CA PRO A 134 -6.23 16.45 11.75
C PRO A 134 -5.44 15.87 12.92
N LEU A 135 -5.77 16.27 14.15
CA LEU A 135 -5.13 15.73 15.36
C LEU A 135 -5.45 14.24 15.56
N SER A 136 -6.71 13.84 15.33
CA SER A 136 -7.14 12.44 15.39
C SER A 136 -6.43 11.59 14.34
N MET A 137 -6.36 12.08 13.09
CA MET A 137 -5.63 11.38 12.02
C MET A 137 -4.14 11.25 12.34
N SER A 138 -3.51 12.30 12.87
CA SER A 138 -2.11 12.26 13.32
C SER A 138 -1.88 11.18 14.39
N SER A 139 -2.79 11.05 15.36
CA SER A 139 -2.72 9.98 16.36
C SER A 139 -2.86 8.58 15.73
N VAL A 140 -3.76 8.40 14.75
CA VAL A 140 -3.88 7.12 14.02
C VAL A 140 -2.56 6.76 13.34
N LEU A 141 -1.95 7.70 12.62
CA LEU A 141 -0.68 7.49 11.92
C LEU A 141 0.46 7.18 12.89
N GLN A 142 0.49 7.83 14.05
CA GLN A 142 1.44 7.52 15.12
C GLN A 142 1.26 6.09 15.65
N VAL A 143 0.01 5.64 15.86
CA VAL A 143 -0.25 4.26 16.31
C VAL A 143 0.19 3.26 15.25
N TYR A 144 -0.06 3.53 13.96
CA TYR A 144 0.36 2.66 12.85
C TYR A 144 1.88 2.54 12.75
N ASP A 145 2.58 3.66 12.88
CA ASP A 145 4.03 3.74 12.91
C ASP A 145 4.59 2.90 14.08
N SER A 146 4.08 3.12 15.30
CA SER A 146 4.50 2.36 16.50
C SER A 146 4.21 0.86 16.41
N CYS A 147 3.23 0.45 15.61
CA CYS A 147 2.88 -0.95 15.39
C CYS A 147 3.58 -1.56 14.17
N GLY A 148 4.44 -0.81 13.47
CA GLY A 148 5.19 -1.29 12.32
C GLY A 148 4.33 -1.64 11.10
N ILE A 149 3.14 -1.03 10.96
CA ILE A 149 2.18 -1.38 9.90
C ILE A 149 2.80 -1.26 8.50
N THR A 150 3.57 -0.20 8.25
CA THR A 150 4.25 0.01 6.96
C THR A 150 5.18 -1.15 6.62
N SER A 151 6.02 -1.57 7.56
CA SER A 151 6.96 -2.69 7.36
C SER A 151 6.22 -4.01 7.13
N SER A 152 5.14 -4.26 7.87
CA SER A 152 4.31 -5.45 7.66
C SER A 152 3.64 -5.44 6.29
N LEU A 153 3.13 -4.30 5.81
CA LEU A 153 2.51 -4.19 4.48
C LEU A 153 3.51 -4.46 3.36
N LEU A 154 4.74 -3.99 3.49
CA LEU A 154 5.79 -4.26 2.49
C LEU A 154 6.09 -5.75 2.38
N GLN A 155 6.11 -6.46 3.51
CA GLN A 155 6.26 -7.91 3.53
C GLN A 155 5.04 -8.62 2.94
N VAL A 156 3.83 -8.15 3.24
CA VAL A 156 2.59 -8.67 2.63
C VAL A 156 2.62 -8.53 1.11
N VAL A 157 3.12 -7.43 0.57
CA VAL A 157 3.25 -7.25 -0.89
C VAL A 157 4.21 -8.29 -1.51
N GLN A 158 5.21 -8.76 -0.76
CA GLN A 158 6.12 -9.81 -1.21
C GLN A 158 5.50 -11.20 -1.20
N THR A 159 4.57 -11.49 -0.30
CA THR A 159 4.07 -12.86 -0.06
C THR A 159 2.67 -13.12 -0.60
N LEU A 160 1.81 -12.09 -0.64
CA LEU A 160 0.41 -12.23 -1.00
C LEU A 160 0.23 -12.48 -2.52
N PRO A 161 -0.79 -13.24 -2.95
CA PRO A 161 -1.14 -13.39 -4.36
C PRO A 161 -1.51 -12.05 -5.02
N LEU A 162 -1.18 -11.89 -6.32
CA LEU A 162 -1.39 -10.64 -7.06
C LEU A 162 -2.83 -10.12 -7.00
N THR A 163 -3.82 -11.03 -7.01
CA THR A 163 -5.25 -10.72 -6.97
C THR A 163 -5.70 -10.05 -5.69
N LEU A 164 -4.89 -10.08 -4.63
CA LEU A 164 -5.21 -9.49 -3.32
C LEU A 164 -4.33 -8.27 -2.99
N LEU A 165 -3.47 -7.83 -3.92
CA LEU A 165 -2.51 -6.77 -3.68
C LEU A 165 -3.08 -5.35 -3.73
N GLU A 166 -4.26 -5.15 -4.33
CA GLU A 166 -4.87 -3.83 -4.46
C GLU A 166 -5.01 -3.12 -3.10
N LEU A 167 -5.57 -3.82 -2.11
CA LEU A 167 -5.83 -3.25 -0.80
C LEU A 167 -4.56 -2.90 0.01
N PRO A 168 -3.55 -3.80 0.17
CA PRO A 168 -2.32 -3.43 0.86
C PRO A 168 -1.56 -2.31 0.12
N LEU A 169 -1.58 -2.28 -1.22
CA LEU A 169 -0.99 -1.18 -1.98
C LEU A 169 -1.73 0.14 -1.78
N SER A 170 -3.07 0.12 -1.76
CA SER A 170 -3.89 1.31 -1.47
C SER A 170 -3.66 1.84 -0.05
N LEU A 171 -3.52 0.95 0.94
CA LEU A 171 -3.20 1.35 2.30
C LEU A 171 -1.81 1.97 2.40
N LEU A 172 -0.80 1.36 1.75
CA LEU A 172 0.56 1.90 1.68
C LEU A 172 0.60 3.27 0.98
N SER A 173 -0.14 3.41 -0.12
CA SER A 173 -0.34 4.66 -0.85
C SER A 173 -0.89 5.76 0.06
N ARG A 174 -1.94 5.48 0.85
CA ARG A 174 -2.51 6.42 1.81
C ARG A 174 -1.53 6.80 2.92
N LEU A 175 -0.79 5.84 3.47
CA LEU A 175 0.22 6.13 4.50
C LEU A 175 1.29 7.09 3.99
N LEU A 176 1.79 6.86 2.77
CA LEU A 176 2.78 7.73 2.13
C LEU A 176 2.23 9.10 1.76
N ILE A 177 0.94 9.21 1.44
CA ILE A 177 0.29 10.49 1.15
C ILE A 177 0.03 11.30 2.42
N CYS A 178 -0.39 10.64 3.51
CA CYS A 178 -0.78 11.29 4.76
C CYS A 178 0.41 11.70 5.63
N ASP A 179 1.39 10.81 5.82
CA ASP A 179 2.61 11.09 6.59
C ASP A 179 3.82 10.37 5.97
N PRO A 180 4.44 10.99 4.94
CA PRO A 180 5.61 10.42 4.30
C PRO A 180 6.83 10.36 5.23
N GLU A 181 6.96 11.28 6.19
CA GLU A 181 8.15 11.37 7.04
C GLU A 181 8.26 10.17 7.99
N ARG A 182 7.13 9.66 8.49
CA ARG A 182 7.08 8.41 9.27
C ARG A 182 7.17 7.16 8.41
N SER A 183 6.54 7.17 7.24
CA SER A 183 6.37 5.96 6.43
C SER A 183 7.61 5.60 5.61
N LEU A 184 8.34 6.59 5.09
CA LEU A 184 9.48 6.37 4.20
C LEU A 184 10.68 5.68 4.86
N PRO A 185 11.07 5.96 6.12
CA PRO A 185 12.18 5.27 6.79
C PRO A 185 12.03 3.75 6.78
N HIS A 186 10.81 3.24 6.95
CA HIS A 186 10.52 1.79 6.94
C HIS A 186 10.74 1.13 5.56
N LEU A 187 10.73 1.90 4.47
CA LEU A 187 11.02 1.39 3.13
C LEU A 187 12.52 1.13 2.90
N ARG A 188 13.38 1.81 3.67
CA ARG A 188 14.83 1.64 3.61
C ARG A 188 15.28 0.34 4.27
N ASP A 189 14.53 -0.14 5.25
CA ASP A 189 14.91 -1.32 5.99
C ASP A 189 14.92 -2.55 5.07
N SER A 190 16.11 -3.10 4.87
CA SER A 190 16.44 -4.17 3.93
C SER A 190 15.71 -5.50 4.18
N SER A 191 14.83 -5.56 5.18
CA SER A 191 13.98 -6.72 5.47
C SER A 191 12.83 -6.87 4.47
N SER A 192 12.48 -5.82 3.73
CA SER A 192 11.26 -5.78 2.92
C SER A 192 11.40 -6.26 1.47
N GLY A 193 12.62 -6.56 0.98
CA GLY A 193 12.87 -7.21 -0.33
C GLY A 193 12.52 -6.40 -1.59
N LEU A 194 11.37 -5.70 -1.61
CA LEU A 194 10.81 -4.96 -2.74
C LEU A 194 11.79 -3.91 -3.25
N PHE A 195 12.31 -3.06 -2.37
CA PHE A 195 13.18 -1.94 -2.74
C PHE A 195 14.65 -2.19 -2.44
N SER A 196 15.02 -3.45 -2.19
CA SER A 196 16.43 -3.81 -2.00
C SER A 196 17.15 -3.80 -3.35
N PRO A 197 18.40 -3.31 -3.43
CA PRO A 197 19.17 -3.38 -4.66
C PRO A 197 19.36 -4.86 -5.06
N PRO A 198 19.38 -5.17 -6.37
CA PRO A 198 19.65 -6.52 -6.83
C PRO A 198 21.00 -6.96 -6.28
N ARG A 199 20.99 -7.98 -5.41
CA ARG A 199 22.21 -8.53 -4.82
C ARG A 199 22.90 -9.32 -5.92
N GLU A 200 23.98 -8.76 -6.47
CA GLU A 200 24.86 -9.50 -7.38
C GLU A 200 25.22 -10.85 -6.75
N MET A 201 25.02 -11.88 -7.56
CA MET A 201 25.05 -13.28 -7.21
C MET A 201 26.46 -13.66 -6.73
N GLN A 202 26.73 -13.57 -5.43
CA GLN A 202 27.87 -14.23 -4.81
C GLN A 202 27.38 -15.25 -3.78
N SER A 203 27.47 -16.51 -4.22
CA SER A 203 27.84 -17.68 -3.44
C SER A 203 26.75 -18.39 -2.63
N ALA A 204 26.31 -19.48 -3.26
CA ALA A 204 25.82 -20.74 -2.70
C ALA A 204 26.05 -20.97 -1.19
N SER A 205 24.97 -21.22 -0.46
CA SER A 205 24.89 -22.25 0.59
C SER A 205 23.48 -22.38 1.18
N CYS A 206 22.96 -23.61 1.15
CA CYS A 206 21.88 -24.17 1.98
C CYS A 206 20.42 -23.74 1.72
N GLY A 207 19.76 -24.45 0.79
CA GLY A 207 18.65 -25.36 1.11
C GLY A 207 17.38 -24.82 1.78
N ARG A 208 17.10 -23.51 1.77
CA ARG A 208 15.80 -22.95 2.15
C ARG A 208 15.20 -22.30 0.91
N GLN A 209 13.99 -22.74 0.52
CA GLN A 209 13.23 -22.28 -0.64
C GLN A 209 13.47 -20.78 -0.88
N THR A 210 14.08 -20.45 -2.02
CA THR A 210 14.36 -19.08 -2.44
C THR A 210 13.05 -18.31 -2.50
N ALA A 211 12.79 -17.48 -1.49
CA ALA A 211 11.66 -16.55 -1.49
C ALA A 211 11.76 -15.73 -2.79
N LEU A 212 10.70 -15.77 -3.59
CA LEU A 212 10.60 -15.03 -4.84
C LEU A 212 10.61 -13.53 -4.47
N THR A 213 11.76 -12.88 -4.53
CA THR A 213 11.87 -11.44 -4.23
C THR A 213 11.26 -10.67 -5.40
N ARG A 214 10.02 -10.22 -5.25
CA ARG A 214 9.35 -9.36 -6.22
C ARG A 214 10.03 -8.01 -6.21
N THR A 215 10.51 -7.55 -7.37
CA THR A 215 10.99 -6.19 -7.58
C THR A 215 9.86 -5.29 -8.10
N PRO A 216 9.96 -3.95 -7.96
CA PRO A 216 9.02 -3.00 -8.54
C PRO A 216 8.78 -3.23 -10.03
N THR A 217 9.85 -3.52 -10.79
CA THR A 217 9.75 -3.87 -12.21
C THR A 217 8.91 -5.13 -12.43
N SER A 218 9.27 -6.25 -11.77
CA SER A 218 8.57 -7.52 -11.97
C SER A 218 7.10 -7.42 -11.59
N LEU A 219 6.82 -6.82 -10.43
CA LEU A 219 5.46 -6.67 -9.92
C LEU A 219 4.63 -5.75 -10.82
N LEU A 220 5.18 -4.62 -11.27
CA LEU A 220 4.47 -3.72 -12.18
C LEU A 220 4.20 -4.41 -13.53
N SER A 221 5.18 -5.11 -14.10
CA SER A 221 5.01 -5.85 -15.36
C SER A 221 3.91 -6.91 -15.24
N GLU A 222 3.88 -7.68 -14.15
CA GLU A 222 2.84 -8.68 -13.89
C GLU A 222 1.45 -8.03 -13.76
N LEU A 223 1.32 -6.93 -13.02
CA LEU A 223 0.04 -6.24 -12.82
C LEU A 223 -0.48 -5.55 -14.09
N LEU A 224 0.41 -5.10 -14.98
CA LEU A 224 0.04 -4.51 -16.28
C LEU A 224 -0.45 -5.55 -17.29
N GLN A 225 -0.02 -6.82 -17.18
CA GLN A 225 -0.37 -7.87 -18.13
C GLN A 225 -1.70 -8.56 -17.84
N VAL A 226 -2.17 -8.53 -16.59
CA VAL A 226 -3.38 -9.26 -16.18
C VAL A 226 -4.58 -8.32 -16.10
N ASP A 227 -5.56 -8.54 -16.97
CA ASP A 227 -6.84 -7.83 -16.95
C ASP A 227 -7.52 -8.01 -15.59
N GLY A 228 -7.93 -6.89 -14.98
CA GLY A 228 -8.55 -6.86 -13.65
C GLY A 228 -7.59 -6.56 -12.50
N LEU A 229 -6.27 -6.51 -12.73
CA LEU A 229 -5.28 -6.10 -11.71
C LEU A 229 -4.77 -4.67 -11.89
N TRP A 230 -5.41 -3.90 -12.79
CA TRP A 230 -4.96 -2.57 -13.16
C TRP A 230 -5.09 -1.55 -12.03
N ASP A 231 -6.07 -1.68 -11.16
CA ASP A 231 -6.20 -0.77 -10.01
C ASP A 231 -5.06 -1.00 -8.99
N ALA A 232 -4.64 -2.26 -8.81
CA ALA A 232 -3.42 -2.56 -8.05
C ALA A 232 -2.17 -1.98 -8.74
N ALA A 233 -2.09 -2.02 -10.08
CA ALA A 233 -0.99 -1.39 -10.82
C ALA A 233 -0.96 0.14 -10.59
N VAL A 234 -2.13 0.80 -10.59
CA VAL A 234 -2.26 2.24 -10.31
C VAL A 234 -1.81 2.58 -8.89
N GLU A 235 -2.18 1.76 -7.90
CA GLU A 235 -1.74 1.96 -6.52
C GLU A 235 -0.23 1.75 -6.36
N LEU A 236 0.34 0.72 -7.02
CA LEU A 236 1.80 0.53 -7.05
C LEU A 236 2.51 1.74 -7.66
N LEU A 237 2.06 2.23 -8.83
CA LEU A 237 2.61 3.43 -9.46
C LEU A 237 2.48 4.67 -8.55
N THR A 238 1.41 4.75 -7.76
CA THR A 238 1.22 5.83 -6.79
C THR A 238 2.20 5.74 -5.63
N VAL A 239 2.43 4.54 -5.07
CA VAL A 239 3.48 4.27 -4.08
C VAL A 239 4.85 4.66 -4.63
N LEU A 240 5.21 4.17 -5.82
CA LEU A 240 6.48 4.48 -6.47
C LEU A 240 6.65 5.98 -6.72
N SER A 241 5.58 6.67 -7.12
CA SER A 241 5.54 8.12 -7.28
C SER A 241 5.80 8.89 -5.99
N GLN A 242 5.25 8.46 -4.85
CA GLN A 242 5.55 9.11 -3.58
C GLN A 242 7.01 8.88 -3.18
N ILE A 243 7.49 7.66 -3.32
CA ILE A 243 8.88 7.33 -3.02
C ILE A 243 9.84 8.18 -3.87
N ALA A 244 9.62 8.25 -5.19
CA ALA A 244 10.43 9.07 -6.09
C ALA A 244 10.43 10.55 -5.70
N ARG A 245 9.26 11.10 -5.36
CA ARG A 245 9.10 12.51 -4.96
C ARG A 245 9.92 12.86 -3.72
N PHE A 246 10.04 11.93 -2.78
CA PHE A 246 10.72 12.16 -1.51
C PHE A 246 12.14 11.59 -1.45
N SER A 247 12.56 10.79 -2.45
CA SER A 247 13.89 10.17 -2.54
C SER A 247 15.05 11.16 -2.31
N PRO A 248 15.07 12.39 -2.89
CA PRO A 248 16.17 13.33 -2.68
C PRO A 248 16.28 13.85 -1.24
N ARG A 249 15.20 13.77 -0.45
CA ARG A 249 15.13 14.29 0.92
C ARG A 249 15.53 13.27 1.97
N PHE A 250 15.32 11.98 1.69
CA PHE A 250 15.46 10.91 2.68
C PHE A 250 16.52 9.86 2.33
N SER A 251 17.33 10.09 1.29
CA SER A 251 18.39 9.16 0.85
C SER A 251 17.88 7.72 0.70
N VAL A 252 16.65 7.57 0.18
CA VAL A 252 15.98 6.28 -0.04
C VAL A 252 16.72 5.53 -1.17
N PRO A 253 16.87 4.19 -1.10
CA PRO A 253 17.53 3.41 -2.14
C PRO A 253 16.93 3.68 -3.53
N LEU A 254 17.80 3.61 -4.55
CA LEU A 254 17.49 3.92 -5.94
C LEU A 254 16.30 3.07 -6.43
N LEU A 255 15.19 3.73 -6.77
CA LEU A 255 14.07 3.08 -7.42
C LEU A 255 14.46 2.67 -8.83
N HIS A 256 14.61 1.35 -9.05
CA HIS A 256 14.83 0.81 -10.38
C HIS A 256 13.53 0.25 -10.95
N VAL A 257 13.03 0.88 -12.01
CA VAL A 257 11.93 0.37 -12.86
C VAL A 257 12.42 0.39 -14.30
N GLU A 258 12.32 -0.74 -15.00
CA GLU A 258 12.78 -0.84 -16.39
C GLU A 258 11.99 0.08 -17.33
N VAL A 259 12.70 0.67 -18.29
CA VAL A 259 12.14 1.61 -19.27
C VAL A 259 11.02 0.97 -20.09
N SER A 260 11.17 -0.29 -20.50
CA SER A 260 10.17 -1.05 -21.26
C SER A 260 8.83 -1.14 -20.53
N VAL A 261 8.85 -1.37 -19.22
CA VAL A 261 7.64 -1.44 -18.38
C VAL A 261 6.99 -0.05 -18.25
N LEU A 262 7.78 1.02 -18.22
CA LEU A 262 7.28 2.40 -18.20
C LEU A 262 6.66 2.80 -19.54
N GLU A 263 7.26 2.41 -20.66
CA GLU A 263 6.68 2.60 -22.00
C GLU A 263 5.36 1.83 -22.14
N GLN A 264 5.29 0.60 -21.64
CA GLN A 264 4.05 -0.17 -21.56
C GLN A 264 3.00 0.57 -20.73
N GLY A 265 3.37 1.14 -19.58
CA GLY A 265 2.47 1.94 -18.73
C GLY A 265 1.98 3.23 -19.42
N LEU A 266 2.81 3.89 -20.22
CA LEU A 266 2.44 5.11 -20.96
C LEU A 266 1.53 4.83 -22.16
N THR A 267 1.60 3.63 -22.73
CA THR A 267 0.81 3.23 -23.91
C THR A 267 -0.37 2.31 -23.55
N HIS A 268 -0.59 2.08 -22.25
CA HIS A 268 -1.60 1.14 -21.75
C HIS A 268 -3.04 1.57 -22.11
N PRO A 269 -3.94 0.64 -22.47
CA PRO A 269 -5.33 0.95 -22.82
C PRO A 269 -6.11 1.62 -21.66
N TYR A 270 -5.80 1.25 -20.41
CA TYR A 270 -6.44 1.84 -19.24
C TYR A 270 -5.86 3.23 -18.90
N ASP A 271 -6.72 4.23 -18.98
CA ASP A 271 -6.38 5.65 -18.80
C ASP A 271 -5.70 5.95 -17.45
N GLN A 272 -6.14 5.31 -16.37
CA GLN A 272 -5.59 5.56 -15.03
C GLN A 272 -4.14 5.10 -14.89
N ILE A 273 -3.77 4.00 -15.57
CA ILE A 273 -2.37 3.55 -15.64
C ILE A 273 -1.53 4.60 -16.36
N ARG A 274 -2.00 5.15 -17.49
CA ARG A 274 -1.26 6.22 -18.20
C ARG A 274 -1.09 7.47 -17.34
N VAL A 275 -2.14 7.88 -16.61
CA VAL A 275 -2.10 9.00 -15.65
C VAL A 275 -1.07 8.74 -14.54
N ALA A 276 -1.10 7.56 -13.93
CA ALA A 276 -0.23 7.19 -12.83
C ALA A 276 1.23 7.07 -13.27
N THR A 277 1.49 6.50 -14.45
CA THR A 277 2.82 6.41 -15.07
C THR A 277 3.39 7.80 -15.34
N CYS A 278 2.62 8.70 -15.95
CA CYS A 278 3.04 10.09 -16.15
C CYS A 278 3.39 10.78 -14.82
N ARG A 279 2.57 10.58 -13.78
CA ARG A 279 2.82 11.14 -12.45
C ARG A 279 4.12 10.62 -11.83
N PHE A 280 4.36 9.31 -11.92
CA PHE A 280 5.58 8.67 -11.44
C PHE A 280 6.82 9.23 -12.14
N LEU A 281 6.82 9.23 -13.49
CA LEU A 281 7.91 9.77 -14.29
C LEU A 281 8.21 11.23 -13.94
N GLY A 282 7.17 12.05 -13.76
CA GLY A 282 7.32 13.45 -13.36
C GLY A 282 7.98 13.69 -12.01
N HIS A 283 8.10 12.67 -11.16
CA HIS A 283 8.82 12.75 -9.88
C HIS A 283 10.19 12.08 -9.89
N LEU A 284 10.53 11.34 -10.94
CA LEU A 284 11.87 10.82 -11.12
C LEU A 284 12.83 11.96 -11.49
N ASP A 285 14.05 11.86 -10.98
CA ASP A 285 15.15 12.70 -11.45
C ASP A 285 15.82 12.01 -12.65
N PRO A 286 15.67 12.55 -13.87
CA PRO A 286 16.25 11.93 -15.07
C PRO A 286 17.79 11.87 -15.05
N PHE A 287 18.45 12.60 -14.15
CA PHE A 287 19.91 12.67 -14.05
C PHE A 287 20.51 11.91 -12.86
N VAL A 288 19.70 11.58 -11.85
CA VAL A 288 20.17 10.94 -10.60
C VAL A 288 19.60 9.53 -10.41
N SER A 289 18.41 9.23 -10.96
CA SER A 289 17.68 7.99 -10.60
C SER A 289 18.07 6.73 -11.39
N LEU A 290 18.96 6.81 -12.38
CA LEU A 290 19.31 5.67 -13.23
C LEU A 290 20.83 5.62 -13.44
N VAL A 291 21.57 5.20 -12.42
CA VAL A 291 23.05 5.12 -12.46
C VAL A 291 23.58 3.99 -13.36
N THR A 292 22.74 3.38 -14.20
CA THR A 292 23.23 2.41 -15.20
C THR A 292 22.79 2.65 -16.63
N ASP A 293 21.78 3.48 -16.91
CA ASP A 293 21.46 3.89 -18.27
C ASP A 293 20.82 5.28 -18.25
N THR A 294 21.39 6.23 -19.00
CA THR A 294 20.71 7.50 -19.29
C THR A 294 19.30 7.20 -19.77
N LEU A 295 18.30 7.80 -19.12
CA LEU A 295 16.89 7.63 -19.45
C LEU A 295 16.73 7.83 -20.97
N PRO A 296 16.33 6.79 -21.75
CA PRO A 296 16.43 6.84 -23.19
C PRO A 296 15.62 8.02 -23.74
N PRO A 297 16.12 8.76 -24.73
CA PRO A 297 15.37 9.83 -25.40
C PRO A 297 14.00 9.35 -25.92
N ASP A 298 13.85 8.04 -26.13
CA ASP A 298 12.61 7.38 -26.50
C ASP A 298 11.52 7.47 -25.41
N LEU A 299 11.84 7.27 -24.13
CA LEU A 299 10.84 7.36 -23.05
C LEU A 299 10.33 8.80 -22.86
N PHE A 300 11.22 9.80 -23.02
CA PHE A 300 10.79 11.20 -23.05
C PHE A 300 9.86 11.49 -24.24
N ARG A 301 10.16 10.94 -25.42
CA ARG A 301 9.30 11.07 -26.61
C ARG A 301 7.92 10.47 -26.37
N VAL A 302 7.83 9.26 -25.83
CA VAL A 302 6.54 8.62 -25.51
C VAL A 302 5.74 9.46 -24.51
N MET A 303 6.40 10.07 -23.51
CA MET A 303 5.73 10.98 -22.57
C MET A 303 5.24 12.27 -23.24
N ILE A 304 5.94 12.79 -24.25
CA ILE A 304 5.49 13.93 -25.06
C ILE A 304 4.26 13.55 -25.89
N ASP A 305 4.20 12.33 -26.41
CA ASP A 305 3.04 11.85 -27.16
C ASP A 305 1.76 11.84 -26.30
N CYS A 306 1.89 11.58 -24.98
CA CYS A 306 0.78 11.68 -24.02
C CYS A 306 0.19 13.10 -23.87
N LEU A 307 0.85 14.15 -24.37
CA LEU A 307 0.26 15.50 -24.43
C LEU A 307 -0.93 15.57 -25.41
N ARG A 308 -1.01 14.63 -26.35
CA ARG A 308 -2.09 14.50 -27.33
C ARG A 308 -3.09 13.39 -26.98
N ASP A 309 -3.00 12.82 -25.79
CA ASP A 309 -3.86 11.74 -25.32
C ASP A 309 -5.35 12.16 -25.38
N PRO A 310 -6.28 11.26 -25.78
CA PRO A 310 -7.71 11.58 -25.79
C PRO A 310 -8.25 11.94 -24.41
N TYR A 311 -7.71 11.34 -23.35
CA TYR A 311 -8.16 11.55 -21.98
C TYR A 311 -7.46 12.74 -21.31
N MET A 312 -8.27 13.72 -20.90
CA MET A 312 -7.76 15.00 -20.40
C MET A 312 -6.85 14.88 -19.15
N PRO A 313 -7.15 14.02 -18.16
CA PRO A 313 -6.25 13.78 -17.03
C PRO A 313 -4.87 13.24 -17.44
N VAL A 314 -4.74 12.44 -18.50
CA VAL A 314 -3.42 12.00 -19.01
C VAL A 314 -2.66 13.20 -19.53
N ARG A 315 -3.28 14.03 -20.38
CA ARG A 315 -2.64 15.26 -20.89
C ARG A 315 -2.14 16.17 -19.77
N ARG A 316 -2.94 16.37 -18.71
CA ARG A 316 -2.54 17.17 -17.54
C ARG A 316 -1.35 16.58 -16.79
N SER A 317 -1.36 15.27 -16.54
CA SER A 317 -0.24 14.59 -15.86
C SER A 317 1.02 14.60 -16.72
N ALA A 318 0.91 14.32 -18.02
CA ALA A 318 2.01 14.38 -18.98
C ALA A 318 2.62 15.80 -19.06
N CYS A 319 1.78 16.84 -19.15
CA CYS A 319 2.24 18.22 -19.15
C CYS A 319 3.06 18.57 -17.89
N ARG A 320 2.61 18.14 -16.72
CA ARG A 320 3.35 18.33 -15.47
C ARG A 320 4.67 17.57 -15.48
N ALA A 321 4.66 16.32 -15.92
CA ALA A 321 5.85 15.47 -15.94
C ALA A 321 6.93 16.00 -16.89
N VAL A 322 6.55 16.37 -18.11
CA VAL A 322 7.43 17.03 -19.10
C VAL A 322 7.99 18.33 -18.53
N GLY A 323 7.13 19.17 -17.91
CA GLY A 323 7.57 20.40 -17.27
C GLY A 323 8.60 20.17 -16.16
N ASN A 324 8.43 19.12 -15.36
CA ASN A 324 9.35 18.75 -14.29
C ASN A 324 10.71 18.26 -14.83
N TRP A 325 10.76 17.60 -15.99
CA TRP A 325 12.04 17.17 -16.59
C TRP A 325 12.79 18.30 -17.28
N LEU A 326 12.06 19.26 -17.86
CA LEU A 326 12.64 20.45 -18.49
C LEU A 326 13.00 21.55 -17.48
N GLY A 327 12.35 21.57 -16.31
CA GLY A 327 12.54 22.56 -15.24
C GLY A 327 13.94 22.64 -14.63
N PRO A 328 14.66 21.53 -14.36
CA PRO A 328 16.02 21.52 -13.83
C PRO A 328 17.02 22.28 -14.71
N HIS A 329 16.80 22.34 -16.02
CA HIS A 329 17.61 23.15 -16.95
C HIS A 329 17.37 24.66 -16.79
N ARG A 330 16.26 25.08 -16.17
CA ARG A 330 15.94 26.49 -15.91
C ARG A 330 16.27 26.97 -14.50
N ARG A 331 16.32 26.10 -13.48
CA ARG A 331 16.74 26.52 -12.12
C ARG A 331 18.20 27.00 -12.04
N LYS A 332 19.05 26.62 -12.99
CA LYS A 332 20.40 27.18 -13.13
C LYS A 332 20.44 28.54 -13.85
N ASN A 333 19.36 28.94 -14.55
CA ASN A 333 19.35 30.11 -15.44
C ASN A 333 18.31 31.18 -15.11
N GLY A 334 17.63 31.13 -13.95
CA GLY A 334 16.88 32.29 -13.43
C GLY A 334 15.75 32.84 -14.31
N VAL A 335 14.99 32.00 -15.01
CA VAL A 335 13.80 32.45 -15.77
C VAL A 335 12.55 31.76 -15.24
N GLU A 336 11.87 32.45 -14.33
CA GLU A 336 10.47 32.21 -13.98
C GLU A 336 9.60 32.54 -15.20
N ASN A 337 8.88 31.55 -15.73
CA ASN A 337 7.57 31.67 -16.38
C ASN A 337 7.29 30.38 -17.18
N LEU A 338 6.29 29.62 -16.74
CA LEU A 338 5.58 28.67 -17.61
C LEU A 338 4.08 28.76 -17.34
N HIS A 339 3.44 29.70 -18.03
CA HIS A 339 1.98 29.82 -18.13
C HIS A 339 1.43 29.25 -19.46
N ILE A 340 2.21 28.48 -20.22
CA ILE A 340 1.95 28.30 -21.68
C ILE A 340 1.49 26.89 -22.11
N PHE A 341 1.48 25.86 -21.27
CA PHE A 341 1.09 24.50 -21.75
C PHE A 341 -0.26 23.96 -21.28
N CYS A 342 -1.11 24.76 -20.63
CA CYS A 342 -2.47 24.36 -20.26
C CYS A 342 -3.51 25.32 -20.85
N ARG A 343 -3.89 25.11 -22.11
CA ARG A 343 -5.22 25.43 -22.62
C ARG A 343 -5.84 24.19 -23.24
#